data_AF-A0A6J5VLC1-F1
#
_entry.id   AF-A0A6J5VLC1-F1
#
_cell.length_a   1.000
_cell.length_b   1.000
_cell.length_c   1.000
_cell.angle_alpha   90.00
_cell.angle_beta   90.00
_cell.angle_gamma   90.00
#
_symmetry.space_group_name_H-M   'P 1'
#
loop_
_entity.id
_entity.type
_entity.pdbx_description
1 polymer ?
#
loop_
_entity_poly.entity_id
_entity_poly.type
_entity_poly.pdbx_seq_one_letter_code
_entity_poly.pdbx_strand_id
1 'polypeptide(L)'
;MNSSSHYFSHGTIALFCGKGMDFRPKVGTLQASFNGKSEFLNLHVYPALTSIDSFRFQHGCNVLKLSLKSRTSQSQALVVRTDHPQNSDFPKYYSKKEKKPFPVPIVDLRRAARERLKSRKGKPKTPVPPPKNGLLVKTLIPVAYDVFNARITLINNLKKLLKVVPVQACRFCNEIHVGPVGHPFKSCKGANANIRKGLHEWITNATVDDVFLPVEAFHLYDRLGRRIPHEERFSIPRIPAIVELCIQAGVDVPEYPTKRRRKPIIRISKSEFVDADESELPDTDTEGPKRPVLTEIPDSEIVAPSDEEETTLLAEETLRAWDQMRRGAKKLMKMYLVRVCGYCPEVHVGPSGHKAQNCGAFKHQQRNGQHGWQAAVLNDLIPPRYVWHVPDVNGPPMERELRNFYGQAPAVVEMCIQAGAAVPEEYRPTMRLDVGIPSTIKEAEMVV
;
A
#
# COMPACT_ATOMS: atom_id res chain seq x y z
N MET A 1 6.35 12.48 -80.99
CA MET A 1 5.43 12.78 -79.86
C MET A 1 4.17 11.96 -80.06
N ASN A 2 3.90 10.99 -79.19
CA ASN A 2 2.62 10.28 -79.04
C ASN A 2 2.75 9.32 -77.86
N SER A 3 1.90 9.43 -76.84
CA SER A 3 1.85 8.49 -75.70
C SER A 3 0.55 8.67 -74.93
N SER A 4 -0.31 7.64 -74.94
CA SER A 4 -1.45 7.47 -74.03
C SER A 4 -1.73 5.98 -73.83
N SER A 5 -1.84 5.57 -72.56
CA SER A 5 -2.45 4.34 -72.03
C SER A 5 -2.25 2.98 -72.75
N HIS A 6 -1.63 2.02 -72.06
CA HIS A 6 -1.77 0.58 -72.33
C HIS A 6 -2.13 -0.22 -71.07
N TYR A 7 -2.73 -1.39 -71.31
CA TYR A 7 -3.37 -2.33 -70.38
C TYR A 7 -2.65 -3.71 -70.43
N PHE A 8 -2.92 -4.61 -69.46
CA PHE A 8 -2.69 -6.09 -69.50
C PHE A 8 -1.21 -6.59 -69.51
N SER A 9 -0.82 -7.84 -69.16
CA SER A 9 -1.47 -9.06 -68.59
C SER A 9 -0.39 -10.12 -68.16
N HIS A 10 -0.84 -11.25 -67.56
CA HIS A 10 -0.19 -12.58 -67.35
C HIS A 10 0.55 -12.86 -66.02
N GLY A 11 0.41 -14.04 -65.37
CA GLY A 11 -0.40 -15.25 -65.64
C GLY A 11 -0.65 -16.12 -64.37
N THR A 12 -1.76 -16.87 -64.25
CA THR A 12 -1.95 -18.31 -64.59
C THR A 12 -1.48 -19.30 -63.49
N ILE A 13 -2.35 -19.78 -62.57
CA ILE A 13 -3.15 -21.06 -62.58
C ILE A 13 -2.28 -22.35 -62.43
N ALA A 14 -2.35 -23.12 -61.33
CA ALA A 14 -3.04 -24.43 -61.16
C ALA A 14 -2.62 -25.13 -59.81
N LEU A 15 -3.17 -26.24 -59.25
CA LEU A 15 -4.49 -26.94 -59.21
C LEU A 15 -4.47 -28.07 -58.12
N PHE A 16 -5.50 -28.20 -57.25
CA PHE A 16 -5.95 -29.42 -56.49
C PHE A 16 -5.01 -30.03 -55.40
N CYS A 17 -5.45 -30.83 -54.41
CA CYS A 17 -6.69 -31.58 -54.15
C CYS A 17 -7.02 -31.63 -52.63
N GLY A 18 -8.23 -32.03 -52.21
CA GLY A 18 -8.66 -31.99 -50.79
C GLY A 18 -9.23 -33.29 -50.21
N LYS A 19 -9.74 -33.21 -48.98
CA LYS A 19 -10.77 -34.10 -48.39
C LYS A 19 -11.37 -33.43 -47.15
N GLY A 20 -12.69 -33.31 -47.09
CA GLY A 20 -13.40 -32.78 -45.92
C GLY A 20 -14.00 -33.89 -45.06
N MET A 21 -14.22 -33.58 -43.78
CA MET A 21 -15.27 -34.19 -42.96
C MET A 21 -15.94 -33.08 -42.15
N ASP A 22 -17.26 -33.05 -42.17
CA ASP A 22 -18.06 -32.01 -41.54
C ASP A 22 -18.02 -32.06 -40.01
N PHE A 23 -17.91 -30.89 -39.38
CA PHE A 23 -18.45 -30.65 -38.05
C PHE A 23 -19.28 -29.37 -38.07
N ARG A 24 -20.61 -29.52 -37.96
CA ARG A 24 -21.54 -28.41 -37.71
C ARG A 24 -21.12 -27.66 -36.44
N PRO A 25 -20.91 -26.34 -36.46
CA PRO A 25 -20.90 -25.56 -35.23
C PRO A 25 -22.34 -25.47 -34.70
N LYS A 26 -22.68 -26.33 -33.72
CA LYS A 26 -23.86 -26.08 -32.89
C LYS A 26 -23.63 -24.78 -32.13
N VAL A 27 -24.43 -23.75 -32.42
CA VAL A 27 -24.54 -22.56 -31.57
C VAL A 27 -25.09 -23.03 -30.21
N GLY A 28 -24.21 -23.11 -29.23
CA GLY A 28 -24.52 -23.46 -27.85
C GLY A 28 -24.19 -22.30 -26.93
N THR A 29 -25.21 -21.67 -26.36
CA THR A 29 -25.04 -20.61 -25.36
C THR A 29 -24.51 -21.20 -24.06
N LEU A 30 -23.19 -21.15 -23.85
CA LEU A 30 -22.59 -21.55 -22.58
C LEU A 30 -22.74 -20.42 -21.55
N GLN A 31 -23.86 -20.45 -20.85
CA GLN A 31 -24.14 -19.62 -19.69
C GLN A 31 -23.37 -20.14 -18.47
N ALA A 32 -22.19 -19.58 -18.20
CA ALA A 32 -21.41 -19.89 -17.01
C ALA A 32 -21.91 -19.08 -15.80
N SER A 33 -22.85 -19.65 -15.05
CA SER A 33 -23.29 -19.13 -13.75
C SER A 33 -22.24 -19.42 -12.66
N PHE A 34 -21.68 -18.38 -12.04
CA PHE A 34 -20.93 -18.52 -10.80
C PHE A 34 -21.83 -18.11 -9.63
N ASN A 35 -22.17 -19.06 -8.77
CA ASN A 35 -22.83 -18.82 -7.48
C ASN A 35 -22.37 -19.87 -6.46
N GLY A 36 -22.51 -19.57 -5.17
CA GLY A 36 -22.32 -20.52 -4.07
C GLY A 36 -20.88 -20.57 -3.54
N LYS A 37 -20.61 -19.79 -2.48
CA LYS A 37 -19.47 -20.07 -1.59
C LYS A 37 -19.75 -21.40 -0.87
N SER A 38 -18.79 -22.32 -0.84
CA SER A 38 -18.90 -23.54 -0.02
C SER A 38 -18.57 -23.23 1.42
N GLU A 39 -19.47 -23.59 2.33
CA GLU A 39 -19.19 -23.70 3.76
C GLU A 39 -18.38 -24.97 4.04
N PHE A 40 -17.56 -24.95 5.10
CA PHE A 40 -17.27 -26.13 5.91
C PHE A 40 -17.14 -25.69 7.36
N LEU A 41 -18.08 -26.15 8.18
CA LEU A 41 -18.11 -25.95 9.63
C LEU A 41 -17.11 -26.88 10.32
N ASN A 42 -16.55 -26.45 11.45
CA ASN A 42 -16.36 -27.34 12.60
C ASN A 42 -16.37 -26.54 13.91
N LEU A 43 -17.26 -26.94 14.82
CA LEU A 43 -17.35 -26.42 16.18
C LEU A 43 -16.17 -26.93 17.01
N HIS A 44 -15.71 -26.12 17.97
CA HIS A 44 -15.44 -26.64 19.30
C HIS A 44 -15.91 -25.66 20.38
N VAL A 45 -16.65 -26.21 21.34
CA VAL A 45 -17.28 -25.52 22.47
C VAL A 45 -16.51 -25.87 23.74
N TYR A 46 -16.34 -24.92 24.66
CA TYR A 46 -16.49 -25.01 26.14
C TYR A 46 -15.77 -23.83 26.84
N PRO A 47 -16.15 -23.45 28.09
CA PRO A 47 -16.29 -22.03 28.45
C PRO A 47 -15.55 -21.68 29.76
N ALA A 48 -16.03 -20.62 30.43
CA ALA A 48 -15.76 -20.21 31.83
C ALA A 48 -14.51 -19.34 32.09
N LEU A 49 -14.50 -18.40 33.06
CA LEU A 49 -15.57 -17.74 33.86
C LEU A 49 -14.96 -16.47 34.53
N THR A 50 -15.80 -15.46 34.85
CA THR A 50 -15.68 -14.43 35.93
C THR A 50 -14.32 -13.79 36.26
N SER A 51 -14.13 -12.46 36.11
CA SER A 51 -14.67 -11.35 36.93
C SER A 51 -13.97 -11.14 38.29
N ILE A 52 -13.49 -9.91 38.56
CA ILE A 52 -13.82 -9.07 39.74
C ILE A 52 -13.00 -7.75 39.74
N ASP A 53 -13.76 -6.68 39.51
CA ASP A 53 -13.74 -5.35 40.14
C ASP A 53 -12.50 -4.65 40.73
N SER A 54 -12.34 -3.42 40.22
CA SER A 54 -12.29 -2.16 40.99
C SER A 54 -11.00 -1.70 41.68
N PHE A 55 -10.52 -0.51 41.27
CA PHE A 55 -9.95 0.48 42.19
C PHE A 55 -10.41 1.89 41.78
N ARG A 56 -11.13 2.56 42.69
CA ARG A 56 -11.53 3.97 42.53
C ARG A 56 -10.33 4.87 42.76
N PHE A 57 -10.16 5.89 41.91
CA PHE A 57 -9.32 7.05 42.21
C PHE A 57 -10.19 8.31 42.39
N GLN A 58 -9.94 9.04 43.48
CA GLN A 58 -10.47 10.36 43.77
C GLN A 58 -9.33 11.37 43.92
N HIS A 59 -9.68 12.66 43.90
CA HIS A 59 -8.81 13.84 43.98
C HIS A 59 -8.02 14.16 42.70
N GLY A 60 -7.87 15.43 42.29
CA GLY A 60 -8.43 16.66 42.88
C GLY A 60 -7.95 17.89 42.11
N CYS A 61 -8.86 18.82 41.80
CA CYS A 61 -8.55 20.01 41.00
C CYS A 61 -7.78 21.07 41.83
N ASN A 62 -6.56 21.41 41.42
CA ASN A 62 -5.82 22.56 41.96
C ASN A 62 -5.61 23.63 40.88
N VAL A 63 -6.35 24.74 41.00
CA VAL A 63 -6.27 25.90 40.11
C VAL A 63 -5.10 26.80 40.54
N LEU A 64 -4.03 26.85 39.75
CA LEU A 64 -2.90 27.75 39.99
C LEU A 64 -3.19 29.16 39.42
N LYS A 65 -3.46 30.09 40.33
CA LYS A 65 -3.78 31.49 40.02
C LYS A 65 -2.49 32.31 39.85
N LEU A 66 -2.00 32.47 38.62
CA LEU A 66 -0.79 33.24 38.32
C LEU A 66 -1.11 34.73 38.08
N SER A 67 -0.43 35.60 38.85
CA SER A 67 -0.59 37.06 38.80
C SER A 67 0.21 37.66 37.64
N LEU A 68 -0.48 38.36 36.73
CA LEU A 68 0.12 38.95 35.53
C LEU A 68 0.67 40.35 35.84
N LYS A 69 1.98 40.48 36.03
CA LYS A 69 2.66 41.79 36.06
C LYS A 69 3.04 42.20 34.64
N SER A 70 2.43 43.29 34.16
CA SER A 70 2.70 43.88 32.85
C SER A 70 4.19 44.23 32.69
N ARG A 71 4.80 43.71 31.63
CA ARG A 71 6.06 44.20 31.07
C ARG A 71 5.83 44.47 29.59
N THR A 72 6.16 45.69 29.16
CA THR A 72 6.13 46.11 27.76
C THR A 72 7.05 45.22 26.93
N SER A 73 6.45 44.37 26.08
CA SER A 73 7.16 43.54 25.12
C SER A 73 7.00 44.14 23.73
N GLN A 74 8.12 44.28 23.00
CA GLN A 74 8.10 44.62 21.59
C GLN A 74 7.27 43.59 20.81
N SER A 75 6.50 44.05 19.82
CA SER A 75 5.73 43.20 18.92
C SER A 75 6.65 42.49 17.94
N GLN A 76 7.39 41.49 18.43
CA GLN A 76 7.93 40.45 17.57
C GLN A 76 6.74 39.69 17.00
N ALA A 77 6.51 39.84 15.69
CA ALA A 77 5.56 39.02 14.98
C ALA A 77 5.98 37.56 15.16
N LEU A 78 5.18 36.79 15.92
CA LEU A 78 5.32 35.34 16.02
C LEU A 78 4.99 34.76 14.64
N VAL A 79 6.01 34.67 13.78
CA VAL A 79 5.95 33.88 12.56
C VAL A 79 5.85 32.42 13.02
N VAL A 80 4.62 31.95 13.19
CA VAL A 80 4.32 30.54 13.36
C VAL A 80 4.82 29.84 12.11
N ARG A 81 6.02 29.25 12.22
CA ARG A 81 6.56 28.37 11.19
C ARG A 81 5.80 27.07 11.25
N THR A 82 4.68 27.01 10.55
CA THR A 82 3.99 25.76 10.30
C THR A 82 4.87 24.92 9.38
N ASP A 83 5.39 23.78 9.86
CA ASP A 83 6.15 22.81 9.03
C ASP A 83 5.28 22.20 7.90
N HIS A 84 3.97 22.48 7.94
CA HIS A 84 2.93 21.98 7.06
C HIS A 84 2.23 23.16 6.35
N PRO A 85 2.75 23.65 5.19
CA PRO A 85 2.10 24.72 4.44
C PRO A 85 0.77 24.22 3.88
N GLN A 86 -0.29 25.00 4.08
CA GLN A 86 -1.62 24.65 3.55
C GLN A 86 -1.64 24.66 2.01
N ASN A 87 -2.65 24.02 1.43
CA ASN A 87 -2.86 23.95 -0.03
C ASN A 87 -1.70 23.30 -0.81
N SER A 88 -1.10 22.26 -0.23
CA SER A 88 -0.08 21.45 -0.88
C SER A 88 -0.62 20.67 -2.09
N ASP A 89 0.19 20.57 -3.14
CA ASP A 89 -0.10 19.77 -4.34
C ASP A 89 -0.49 18.32 -4.00
N PHE A 90 -1.58 17.84 -4.61
CA PHE A 90 -1.94 16.42 -4.53
C PHE A 90 -0.85 15.51 -5.15
N PRO A 91 -0.70 14.26 -4.69
CA PRO A 91 0.31 13.35 -5.21
C PRO A 91 0.21 13.15 -6.72
N LYS A 92 1.33 13.33 -7.43
CA LYS A 92 1.40 13.19 -8.89
C LYS A 92 1.02 11.78 -9.35
N TYR A 93 -0.08 11.69 -10.10
CA TYR A 93 -0.47 10.48 -10.81
C TYR A 93 0.44 10.25 -12.02
N TYR A 94 1.26 9.20 -12.00
CA TYR A 94 2.08 8.81 -13.15
C TYR A 94 1.27 8.01 -14.16
N SER A 95 1.42 8.31 -15.45
CA SER A 95 0.74 7.54 -16.50
C SER A 95 1.31 6.12 -16.60
N LYS A 96 0.47 5.13 -16.95
CA LYS A 96 0.92 3.75 -17.24
C LYS A 96 1.85 3.66 -18.48
N LYS A 97 2.06 4.77 -19.20
CA LYS A 97 2.92 4.88 -20.39
C LYS A 97 4.35 5.32 -20.06
N GLU A 98 4.60 5.80 -18.84
CA GLU A 98 5.88 6.37 -18.44
C GLU A 98 6.50 5.58 -17.29
N LYS A 99 7.83 5.69 -17.15
CA LYS A 99 8.51 5.13 -15.98
C LYS A 99 8.36 6.10 -14.81
N LYS A 100 7.94 5.62 -13.64
CA LYS A 100 8.07 6.37 -12.38
C LYS A 100 9.54 6.80 -12.20
N PRO A 101 9.83 8.09 -11.92
CA PRO A 101 11.18 8.56 -11.63
C PRO A 101 11.86 7.74 -10.52
N PHE A 102 13.19 7.70 -10.54
CA PHE A 102 13.95 7.11 -9.45
C PHE A 102 13.82 8.00 -8.21
N PRO A 103 13.66 7.44 -6.99
CA PRO A 103 13.58 8.24 -5.76
C PRO A 103 14.82 9.09 -5.47
N VAL A 104 15.98 8.68 -6.00
CA VAL A 104 17.22 9.46 -6.05
C VAL A 104 17.69 9.46 -7.51
N PRO A 105 18.04 10.61 -8.12
CA PRO A 105 18.45 10.67 -9.52
C PRO A 105 19.61 9.71 -9.85
N ILE A 106 19.59 9.11 -11.04
CA ILE A 106 20.62 8.14 -11.48
C ILE A 106 22.03 8.75 -11.42
N VAL A 107 22.15 10.05 -11.73
CA VAL A 107 23.44 10.78 -11.69
C VAL A 107 24.03 10.77 -10.28
N ASP A 108 23.21 10.99 -9.26
CA ASP A 108 23.66 11.04 -7.87
C ASP A 108 23.90 9.64 -7.29
N LEU A 109 23.10 8.65 -7.70
CA LEU A 109 23.40 7.23 -7.44
C LEU A 109 24.77 6.82 -8.01
N ARG A 110 25.11 7.27 -9.22
CA ARG A 110 26.43 7.05 -9.84
C ARG A 110 27.53 7.82 -9.11
N ARG A 111 27.27 9.06 -8.68
CA ARG A 111 28.20 9.89 -7.89
C ARG A 111 28.56 9.23 -6.55
N ALA A 112 27.54 8.89 -5.76
CA ALA A 112 27.70 8.19 -4.48
C ALA A 112 28.38 6.82 -4.62
N ALA A 113 28.14 6.08 -5.72
CA ALA A 113 28.85 4.84 -6.00
C ALA A 113 30.35 5.06 -6.26
N ARG A 114 30.72 6.10 -7.02
CA ARG A 114 32.12 6.50 -7.28
C ARG A 114 32.81 6.95 -5.99
N GLU A 115 32.14 7.74 -5.16
CA GLU A 115 32.65 8.19 -3.86
C GLU A 115 32.93 7.02 -2.92
N ARG A 116 32.02 6.04 -2.83
CA ARG A 116 32.22 4.79 -2.06
C ARG A 116 33.38 3.94 -2.57
N LEU A 117 33.64 3.94 -3.88
CA LEU A 117 34.81 3.26 -4.45
C LEU A 117 36.11 4.00 -4.11
N LYS A 118 36.12 5.34 -4.21
CA LYS A 118 37.26 6.17 -3.78
C LYS A 118 37.57 6.00 -2.30
N SER A 119 36.57 6.13 -1.41
CA SER A 119 36.76 6.08 0.05
C SER A 119 37.15 4.71 0.59
N ARG A 120 36.92 3.64 -0.18
CA ARG A 120 37.35 2.26 0.14
C ARG A 120 38.68 1.88 -0.51
N LYS A 121 39.26 2.69 -1.41
CA LYS A 121 40.57 2.39 -2.01
C LYS A 121 41.63 2.40 -0.91
N GLY A 122 42.43 1.33 -0.82
CA GLY A 122 43.48 1.18 0.20
C GLY A 122 42.99 0.83 1.62
N LYS A 123 41.68 0.68 1.86
CA LYS A 123 41.16 0.28 3.18
C LYS A 123 40.87 -1.22 3.26
N PRO A 124 41.05 -1.87 4.43
CA PRO A 124 40.67 -3.26 4.61
C PRO A 124 39.17 -3.48 4.38
N LYS A 125 38.80 -4.69 3.96
CA LYS A 125 37.38 -5.07 3.77
C LYS A 125 36.72 -5.17 5.14
N THR A 126 35.83 -4.24 5.46
CA THR A 126 34.96 -4.36 6.65
C THR A 126 34.05 -5.59 6.54
N PRO A 127 33.75 -6.28 7.66
CA PRO A 127 32.71 -7.32 7.69
C PRO A 127 31.39 -6.81 7.09
N VAL A 128 30.65 -7.72 6.45
CA VAL A 128 29.34 -7.39 5.89
C VAL A 128 28.32 -7.30 7.04
N PRO A 129 27.61 -6.17 7.22
CA PRO A 129 26.65 -6.05 8.31
C PRO A 129 25.32 -6.80 8.01
N PRO A 130 24.56 -7.17 9.04
CA PRO A 130 23.18 -7.64 8.89
C PRO A 130 22.30 -6.60 8.14
N PRO A 131 21.31 -7.03 7.34
CA PRO A 131 20.95 -8.42 7.05
C PRO A 131 21.76 -9.06 5.89
N LYS A 132 22.79 -8.38 5.36
CA LYS A 132 23.52 -8.80 4.14
C LYS A 132 24.53 -9.94 4.36
N ASN A 133 24.74 -10.33 5.61
CA ASN A 133 25.49 -11.50 6.05
C ASN A 133 24.59 -12.67 6.48
N GLY A 134 23.27 -12.57 6.27
CA GLY A 134 22.31 -13.64 6.54
C GLY A 134 21.64 -13.57 7.91
N LEU A 135 22.25 -12.86 8.87
CA LEU A 135 21.71 -12.65 10.21
C LEU A 135 20.56 -11.63 10.22
N LEU A 136 19.70 -11.69 11.23
CA LEU A 136 18.70 -10.65 11.52
C LEU A 136 19.35 -9.41 12.16
N VAL A 137 18.77 -8.23 11.89
CA VAL A 137 19.08 -7.00 12.63
C VAL A 137 18.30 -7.04 13.95
N LYS A 138 18.92 -7.53 15.04
CA LYS A 138 18.26 -7.75 16.35
C LYS A 138 17.40 -6.57 16.83
N THR A 139 17.90 -5.33 16.68
CA THR A 139 17.20 -4.09 17.09
C THR A 139 15.97 -3.72 16.25
N LEU A 140 15.73 -4.43 15.14
CA LEU A 140 14.56 -4.26 14.28
C LEU A 140 13.53 -5.39 14.42
N ILE A 141 13.84 -6.49 15.12
CA ILE A 141 12.87 -7.58 15.35
C ILE A 141 11.64 -7.04 16.11
N PRO A 142 11.76 -6.29 17.23
CA PRO A 142 10.61 -5.68 17.90
C PRO A 142 9.76 -4.84 16.94
N VAL A 143 10.41 -3.99 16.14
CA VAL A 143 9.76 -3.11 15.15
C VAL A 143 9.01 -3.92 14.08
N ALA A 144 9.49 -5.10 13.72
CA ALA A 144 8.83 -5.97 12.77
C ALA A 144 7.51 -6.53 13.32
N TYR A 145 7.50 -6.98 14.57
CA TYR A 145 6.28 -7.38 15.28
C TYR A 145 5.33 -6.18 15.47
N ASP A 146 5.85 -5.00 15.84
CA ASP A 146 5.05 -3.79 16.01
C ASP A 146 4.35 -3.36 14.70
N VAL A 147 5.02 -3.50 13.55
CA VAL A 147 4.45 -3.22 12.22
C VAL A 147 3.43 -4.27 11.81
N PHE A 148 3.72 -5.55 12.07
CA PHE A 148 2.81 -6.64 11.74
C PHE A 148 1.51 -6.47 12.53
N ASN A 149 1.58 -6.34 13.85
CA ASN A 149 0.40 -6.19 14.70
C ASN A 149 -0.37 -4.90 14.38
N ALA A 150 0.31 -3.78 14.13
CA ALA A 150 -0.36 -2.54 13.72
C ALA A 150 -1.10 -2.68 12.36
N ARG A 151 -0.61 -3.50 11.41
CA ARG A 151 -1.37 -3.84 10.20
C ARG A 151 -2.65 -4.62 10.53
N ILE A 152 -2.58 -5.58 11.44
CA ILE A 152 -3.72 -6.43 11.81
C ILE A 152 -4.78 -5.61 12.55
N THR A 153 -4.38 -4.80 13.54
CA THR A 153 -5.26 -3.84 14.23
C THR A 153 -5.92 -2.88 13.24
N LEU A 154 -5.14 -2.32 12.30
CA LEU A 154 -5.67 -1.47 11.23
C LEU A 154 -6.76 -2.21 10.44
N ILE A 155 -6.49 -3.41 9.91
CA ILE A 155 -7.47 -4.17 9.12
C ILE A 155 -8.73 -4.47 9.93
N ASN A 156 -8.58 -4.97 11.15
CA ASN A 156 -9.70 -5.31 12.03
C ASN A 156 -10.57 -4.08 12.33
N ASN A 157 -9.96 -2.92 12.58
CA ASN A 157 -10.71 -1.70 12.86
C ASN A 157 -11.32 -1.09 11.59
N LEU A 158 -10.67 -1.18 10.43
CA LEU A 158 -11.26 -0.80 9.14
C LEU A 158 -12.52 -1.64 8.85
N LYS A 159 -12.52 -2.95 9.13
CA LYS A 159 -13.71 -3.82 8.99
C LYS A 159 -14.87 -3.35 9.87
N LYS A 160 -14.59 -2.96 11.12
CA LYS A 160 -15.59 -2.41 12.06
C LYS A 160 -16.12 -1.05 11.61
N LEU A 161 -15.23 -0.12 11.24
CA LEU A 161 -15.59 1.22 10.77
C LEU A 161 -16.44 1.18 9.49
N LEU A 162 -16.18 0.26 8.55
CA LEU A 162 -17.00 0.04 7.35
C LEU A 162 -18.45 -0.40 7.64
N LYS A 163 -18.82 -0.72 8.90
CA LYS A 163 -20.20 -0.97 9.30
C LYS A 163 -20.99 0.32 9.58
N VAL A 164 -20.30 1.41 9.93
CA VAL A 164 -20.93 2.67 10.39
C VAL A 164 -20.54 3.90 9.56
N VAL A 165 -19.36 3.91 8.94
CA VAL A 165 -18.95 4.97 8.01
C VAL A 165 -19.32 4.58 6.57
N PRO A 166 -20.19 5.33 5.87
CA PRO A 166 -20.53 5.04 4.49
C PRO A 166 -19.31 5.18 3.57
N VAL A 167 -19.03 4.16 2.77
CA VAL A 167 -17.99 4.21 1.73
C VAL A 167 -18.54 3.70 0.40
N GLN A 168 -18.46 4.56 -0.62
CA GLN A 168 -18.90 4.30 -1.99
C GLN A 168 -17.70 3.85 -2.82
N ALA A 169 -17.75 2.66 -3.40
CA ALA A 169 -16.77 2.21 -4.39
C ALA A 169 -17.30 2.43 -5.82
N CYS A 170 -16.43 2.76 -6.79
CA CYS A 170 -16.85 2.81 -8.19
C CYS A 170 -16.80 1.41 -8.81
N ARG A 171 -17.92 0.95 -9.37
CA ARG A 171 -18.04 -0.37 -10.02
C ARG A 171 -17.02 -0.64 -11.14
N PHE A 172 -16.51 0.41 -11.78
CA PHE A 172 -15.69 0.29 -12.99
C PHE A 172 -14.22 0.68 -12.83
N CYS A 173 -13.85 1.32 -11.72
CA CYS A 173 -12.48 1.75 -11.47
C CYS A 173 -12.20 1.90 -9.99
N ASN A 174 -10.93 1.89 -9.62
CA ASN A 174 -10.49 1.85 -8.23
C ASN A 174 -10.58 3.23 -7.51
N GLU A 175 -11.50 4.12 -7.92
CA GLU A 175 -11.81 5.34 -7.16
C GLU A 175 -12.92 5.01 -6.14
N ILE A 176 -12.77 5.53 -4.93
CA ILE A 176 -13.75 5.43 -3.85
C ILE A 176 -14.04 6.82 -3.29
N HIS A 177 -15.14 6.94 -2.58
CA HIS A 177 -15.53 8.13 -1.82
C HIS A 177 -15.98 7.69 -0.43
N VAL A 178 -15.45 8.33 0.61
CA VAL A 178 -15.91 8.16 2.00
C VAL A 178 -16.98 9.23 2.21
N GLY A 179 -18.19 8.82 2.54
CA GLY A 179 -19.38 9.68 2.63
C GLY A 179 -20.62 9.02 2.01
N PRO A 180 -21.84 9.48 2.37
CA PRO A 180 -23.09 8.85 1.97
C PRO A 180 -23.36 8.93 0.46
N VAL A 181 -22.92 10.00 -0.20
CA VAL A 181 -23.19 10.26 -1.64
C VAL A 181 -21.88 10.44 -2.39
N GLY A 182 -21.59 9.57 -3.34
CA GLY A 182 -20.35 9.62 -4.12
C GLY A 182 -20.20 10.89 -4.97
N HIS A 183 -18.98 11.42 -5.05
CA HIS A 183 -18.69 12.74 -5.63
C HIS A 183 -19.13 12.93 -7.11
N PRO A 184 -19.45 14.17 -7.56
CA PRO A 184 -19.99 14.44 -8.91
C PRO A 184 -18.93 14.57 -10.02
N PHE A 185 -17.65 14.48 -9.67
CA PHE A 185 -16.54 14.71 -10.60
C PHE A 185 -16.45 13.64 -11.69
N LYS A 186 -16.19 14.08 -12.91
CA LYS A 186 -16.03 13.22 -14.09
C LYS A 186 -14.61 12.62 -14.19
N SER A 187 -14.15 11.96 -13.12
CA SER A 187 -12.79 11.39 -13.03
C SER A 187 -12.67 9.91 -13.38
N CYS A 188 -13.79 9.20 -13.61
CA CYS A 188 -13.78 7.76 -13.87
C CYS A 188 -12.89 7.39 -15.05
N LYS A 189 -11.91 6.50 -14.79
CA LYS A 189 -11.00 5.92 -15.80
C LYS A 189 -11.30 4.43 -16.07
N GLY A 190 -12.49 3.99 -15.68
CA GLY A 190 -12.93 2.59 -15.77
C GLY A 190 -13.36 2.16 -17.17
N ALA A 191 -13.78 0.90 -17.28
CA ALA A 191 -14.43 0.38 -18.48
C ALA A 191 -15.61 1.29 -18.88
N ASN A 192 -15.78 1.56 -20.17
CA ASN A 192 -16.83 2.41 -20.75
C ASN A 192 -16.90 3.86 -20.21
N ALA A 193 -15.81 4.40 -19.64
CA ALA A 193 -15.77 5.77 -19.13
C ALA A 193 -16.05 6.84 -20.20
N ASN A 194 -15.68 6.60 -21.46
CA ASN A 194 -16.04 7.47 -22.59
C ASN A 194 -17.55 7.56 -22.79
N ILE A 195 -18.26 6.43 -22.75
CA ILE A 195 -19.73 6.37 -22.89
C ILE A 195 -20.41 7.05 -21.70
N ARG A 196 -19.94 6.78 -20.46
CA ARG A 196 -20.42 7.45 -19.23
C ARG A 196 -19.94 8.90 -19.06
N LYS A 197 -19.24 9.49 -20.04
CA LYS A 197 -18.70 10.88 -19.98
C LYS A 197 -17.87 11.14 -18.71
N GLY A 198 -17.09 10.15 -18.27
CA GLY A 198 -16.25 10.19 -17.06
C GLY A 198 -17.00 10.01 -15.73
N LEU A 199 -18.32 9.76 -15.74
CA LEU A 199 -19.08 9.52 -14.51
C LEU A 199 -18.79 8.13 -13.91
N HIS A 200 -18.80 8.11 -12.58
CA HIS A 200 -18.74 6.90 -11.77
C HIS A 200 -20.13 6.26 -11.63
N GLU A 201 -20.14 4.96 -11.40
CA GLU A 201 -21.31 4.22 -10.92
C GLU A 201 -20.95 3.73 -9.52
N TRP A 202 -21.52 4.38 -8.52
CA TRP A 202 -21.21 4.16 -7.11
C TRP A 202 -22.00 2.97 -6.56
N ILE A 203 -21.33 2.13 -5.77
CA ILE A 203 -21.89 0.95 -5.11
C ILE A 203 -21.44 0.92 -3.64
N THR A 204 -22.39 0.57 -2.75
CA THR A 204 -22.26 0.62 -1.28
C THR A 204 -21.63 -0.64 -0.68
N ASN A 205 -20.72 -1.28 -1.40
CA ASN A 205 -20.08 -2.55 -1.02
C ASN A 205 -18.55 -2.46 -0.96
N ALA A 206 -18.04 -1.27 -0.59
CA ALA A 206 -16.60 -1.06 -0.44
C ALA A 206 -16.00 -2.02 0.60
N THR A 207 -14.82 -2.54 0.28
CA THR A 207 -14.09 -3.50 1.11
C THR A 207 -12.89 -2.86 1.78
N VAL A 208 -12.26 -3.57 2.73
CA VAL A 208 -10.99 -3.11 3.31
C VAL A 208 -9.92 -2.91 2.25
N ASP A 209 -9.85 -3.76 1.22
CA ASP A 209 -8.87 -3.66 0.13
C ASP A 209 -9.08 -2.41 -0.76
N ASP A 210 -10.29 -1.87 -0.81
CA ASP A 210 -10.58 -0.63 -1.51
C ASP A 210 -9.98 0.58 -0.77
N VAL A 211 -10.06 0.59 0.56
CA VAL A 211 -9.57 1.64 1.47
C VAL A 211 -8.06 1.50 1.72
N PHE A 212 -7.62 0.29 2.08
CA PHE A 212 -6.24 -0.10 2.36
C PHE A 212 -5.70 -1.03 1.27
N LEU A 213 -5.17 -0.41 0.22
CA LEU A 213 -4.73 -1.08 -1.00
C LEU A 213 -3.77 -2.27 -0.73
N PRO A 214 -4.14 -3.51 -1.13
CA PRO A 214 -3.24 -4.65 -1.05
C PRO A 214 -2.10 -4.50 -2.05
N VAL A 215 -0.86 -4.63 -1.56
CA VAL A 215 0.35 -4.73 -2.38
C VAL A 215 1.00 -6.05 -2.04
N GLU A 216 1.21 -6.89 -3.04
CA GLU A 216 1.82 -8.21 -2.88
C GLU A 216 3.30 -8.24 -3.23
N ALA A 217 4.01 -9.18 -2.62
CA ALA A 217 5.34 -9.63 -3.03
C ALA A 217 5.40 -11.16 -2.99
N PHE A 218 6.35 -11.74 -3.71
CA PHE A 218 6.72 -13.14 -3.52
C PHE A 218 7.39 -13.34 -2.16
N HIS A 219 7.03 -14.41 -1.47
CA HIS A 219 7.70 -14.85 -0.25
C HIS A 219 9.12 -15.38 -0.53
N LEU A 220 10.10 -15.05 0.32
CA LEU A 220 11.48 -15.55 0.22
C LEU A 220 11.88 -16.44 1.39
N TYR A 221 11.87 -17.76 1.18
CA TYR A 221 12.44 -18.74 2.11
C TYR A 221 13.90 -18.42 2.46
N ASP A 222 14.74 -18.03 1.50
CA ASP A 222 16.09 -17.49 1.76
C ASP A 222 16.32 -16.15 1.07
N ARG A 223 16.40 -15.08 1.87
CA ARG A 223 16.70 -13.69 1.43
C ARG A 223 17.99 -13.55 0.62
N LEU A 224 18.96 -14.44 0.84
CA LEU A 224 20.26 -14.46 0.17
C LEU A 224 20.31 -15.47 -0.98
N GLY A 225 19.27 -16.29 -1.13
CA GLY A 225 19.18 -17.33 -2.13
C GLY A 225 19.11 -16.82 -3.57
N ARG A 226 18.86 -17.74 -4.50
CA ARG A 226 18.74 -17.42 -5.92
C ARG A 226 17.53 -16.53 -6.15
N ARG A 227 17.65 -15.55 -7.06
CA ARG A 227 16.52 -14.72 -7.49
C ARG A 227 15.49 -15.60 -8.19
N ILE A 228 14.25 -15.59 -7.68
CA ILE A 228 13.08 -16.26 -8.27
C ILE A 228 13.09 -16.12 -9.80
N PRO A 229 13.20 -17.22 -10.56
CA PRO A 229 13.16 -17.22 -12.02
C PRO A 229 11.72 -17.08 -12.53
N HIS A 230 11.45 -17.33 -13.82
CA HIS A 230 10.12 -17.09 -14.40
C HIS A 230 9.20 -18.30 -14.23
N GLU A 231 9.75 -19.49 -14.36
CA GLU A 231 9.15 -20.81 -14.21
C GLU A 231 8.56 -21.02 -12.81
N GLU A 232 9.28 -20.66 -11.74
CA GLU A 232 8.84 -20.81 -10.33
C GLU A 232 7.73 -19.82 -9.90
N ARG A 233 7.31 -18.87 -10.75
CA ARG A 233 6.40 -17.76 -10.38
C ARG A 233 5.00 -18.20 -9.89
N PHE A 234 4.61 -19.44 -10.16
CA PHE A 234 3.33 -20.01 -9.72
C PHE A 234 3.50 -21.00 -8.56
N SER A 235 4.74 -21.44 -8.28
CA SER A 235 5.07 -22.35 -7.18
C SER A 235 5.39 -21.61 -5.88
N ILE A 236 5.75 -20.34 -5.96
CA ILE A 236 6.11 -19.50 -4.81
C ILE A 236 4.89 -18.66 -4.40
N PRO A 237 4.46 -18.71 -3.12
CA PRO A 237 3.30 -17.96 -2.67
C PRO A 237 3.55 -16.44 -2.76
N ARG A 238 2.46 -15.73 -3.04
CA ARG A 238 2.39 -14.27 -2.95
C ARG A 238 1.67 -13.91 -1.67
N ILE A 239 2.23 -12.94 -0.95
CA ILE A 239 1.72 -12.46 0.33
C ILE A 239 1.81 -10.93 0.36
N PRO A 240 1.11 -10.23 1.28
CA PRO A 240 1.23 -8.78 1.39
C PRO A 240 2.70 -8.37 1.58
N ALA A 241 3.19 -7.43 0.77
CA ALA A 241 4.60 -7.05 0.74
C ALA A 241 5.09 -6.47 2.08
N ILE A 242 4.20 -5.88 2.86
CA ILE A 242 4.47 -5.45 4.24
C ILE A 242 4.60 -6.62 5.22
N VAL A 243 3.82 -7.70 5.04
CA VAL A 243 3.93 -8.95 5.80
C VAL A 243 5.26 -9.63 5.47
N GLU A 244 5.62 -9.74 4.18
CA GLU A 244 6.94 -10.21 3.77
C GLU A 244 8.07 -9.34 4.35
N LEU A 245 7.93 -8.01 4.39
CA LEU A 245 8.93 -7.14 5.04
C LEU A 245 9.11 -7.45 6.52
N CYS A 246 8.02 -7.74 7.24
CA CYS A 246 8.06 -8.13 8.65
C CYS A 246 8.66 -9.52 8.84
N ILE A 247 8.29 -10.50 8.00
CA ILE A 247 8.86 -11.86 8.02
C ILE A 247 10.36 -11.81 7.74
N GLN A 248 10.78 -11.05 6.74
CA GLN A 248 12.20 -10.83 6.45
C GLN A 248 12.90 -10.09 7.60
N ALA A 249 12.21 -9.21 8.33
CA ALA A 249 12.78 -8.48 9.45
C ALA A 249 12.88 -9.26 10.77
N GLY A 250 12.18 -10.40 10.89
CA GLY A 250 12.26 -11.32 12.02
C GLY A 250 10.93 -11.67 12.71
N VAL A 251 9.78 -11.37 12.09
CA VAL A 251 8.50 -11.99 12.52
C VAL A 251 8.46 -13.42 12.00
N ASP A 252 8.09 -14.37 12.85
CA ASP A 252 7.95 -15.77 12.46
C ASP A 252 6.46 -16.10 12.27
N VAL A 253 6.13 -16.58 11.08
CA VAL A 253 4.77 -16.91 10.63
C VAL A 253 4.84 -18.36 10.12
N PRO A 254 4.24 -19.36 10.82
CA PRO A 254 4.40 -20.78 10.50
C PRO A 254 4.06 -21.15 9.04
N GLU A 255 3.09 -20.46 8.46
CA GLU A 255 2.60 -20.63 7.08
C GLU A 255 3.63 -20.18 6.03
N TYR A 256 4.57 -19.31 6.41
CA TYR A 256 5.57 -18.69 5.53
C TYR A 256 6.98 -18.82 6.12
N PRO A 257 7.50 -20.07 6.23
CA PRO A 257 8.76 -20.35 6.91
C PRO A 257 9.94 -19.69 6.18
N THR A 258 10.86 -19.08 6.94
CA THR A 258 12.05 -18.42 6.39
C THR A 258 13.31 -18.93 7.07
N LYS A 259 14.35 -19.26 6.29
CA LYS A 259 15.67 -19.65 6.77
C LYS A 259 16.28 -18.57 7.67
N ARG A 260 16.30 -18.84 8.97
CA ARG A 260 17.03 -18.06 9.98
C ARG A 260 18.45 -18.64 10.09
N ARG A 261 19.43 -17.76 10.25
CA ARG A 261 20.84 -18.14 10.47
C ARG A 261 21.29 -17.60 11.82
N ARG A 262 21.99 -18.41 12.59
CA ARG A 262 22.60 -18.05 13.88
C ARG A 262 24.05 -17.61 13.70
N LYS A 263 24.79 -18.15 12.71
CA LYS A 263 26.12 -17.70 12.28
C LYS A 263 26.06 -16.92 10.93
N PRO A 264 26.95 -15.96 10.68
CA PRO A 264 26.99 -15.23 9.42
C PRO A 264 27.51 -16.12 8.27
N ILE A 265 27.04 -15.89 7.04
CA ILE A 265 27.47 -16.64 5.86
C ILE A 265 28.97 -16.49 5.55
N ILE A 266 29.60 -17.58 5.12
CA ILE A 266 30.98 -17.62 4.62
C ILE A 266 30.94 -17.26 3.13
N ARG A 267 31.49 -16.11 2.75
CA ARG A 267 31.51 -15.67 1.34
C ARG A 267 32.71 -16.22 0.60
N ILE A 268 32.45 -17.12 -0.35
CA ILE A 268 33.45 -17.59 -1.32
C ILE A 268 33.72 -16.50 -2.36
N SER A 269 32.66 -15.89 -2.91
CA SER A 269 32.78 -14.89 -3.98
C SER A 269 31.84 -13.70 -3.79
N LYS A 270 31.64 -12.91 -4.85
CA LYS A 270 30.72 -11.76 -4.84
C LYS A 270 29.25 -12.20 -4.79
N SER A 271 28.94 -13.37 -5.34
CA SER A 271 27.58 -13.91 -5.50
C SER A 271 27.40 -15.31 -4.88
N GLU A 272 28.49 -15.92 -4.42
CA GLU A 272 28.51 -17.28 -3.88
C GLU A 272 28.94 -17.26 -2.42
N PHE A 273 28.26 -18.07 -1.62
CA PHE A 273 28.48 -18.22 -0.20
C PHE A 273 28.04 -19.61 0.24
N VAL A 274 28.55 -20.03 1.38
CA VAL A 274 28.13 -21.23 2.10
C VAL A 274 27.68 -20.80 3.49
N ASP A 275 26.73 -21.53 4.06
CA ASP A 275 26.32 -21.31 5.44
C ASP A 275 27.44 -21.79 6.38
N ALA A 276 27.73 -21.04 7.44
CA ALA A 276 28.68 -21.49 8.44
C ALA A 276 28.09 -22.68 9.20
N ASP A 277 28.93 -23.64 9.62
CA ASP A 277 28.45 -24.78 10.40
C ASP A 277 27.88 -24.32 11.75
N GLU A 278 26.64 -24.72 12.03
CA GLU A 278 25.90 -24.39 13.25
C GLU A 278 25.77 -25.60 14.20
N SER A 279 26.38 -26.75 13.90
CA SER A 279 26.33 -27.98 14.70
C SER A 279 26.81 -27.81 16.15
N GLU A 280 27.85 -27.01 16.36
CA GLU A 280 28.43 -26.70 17.68
C GLU A 280 27.62 -25.68 18.50
N LEU A 281 26.58 -25.07 17.92
CA LEU A 281 25.73 -24.16 18.69
C LEU A 281 24.76 -24.98 19.53
N PRO A 282 24.54 -24.62 20.82
CA PRO A 282 23.52 -25.26 21.62
C PRO A 282 22.17 -25.17 20.90
N ASP A 283 21.37 -26.23 21.02
CA ASP A 283 19.98 -26.18 20.61
C ASP A 283 19.28 -25.05 21.39
N THR A 284 18.40 -24.34 20.71
CA THR A 284 17.69 -23.21 21.31
C THR A 284 16.57 -23.73 22.20
N ASP A 285 16.93 -24.03 23.46
CA ASP A 285 15.97 -24.21 24.55
C ASP A 285 15.08 -22.97 24.64
N THR A 286 13.82 -23.13 24.18
CA THR A 286 12.72 -22.17 24.30
C THR A 286 13.06 -20.74 23.84
N GLU A 287 12.68 -20.40 22.60
CA GLU A 287 12.58 -18.99 22.19
C GLU A 287 11.74 -18.21 23.23
N GLY A 288 12.39 -17.27 23.93
CA GLY A 288 11.72 -16.42 24.91
C GLY A 288 10.47 -15.76 24.32
N PRO A 289 9.44 -15.51 25.14
CA PRO A 289 8.04 -15.43 24.72
C PRO A 289 7.87 -14.67 23.40
N LYS A 290 7.59 -15.44 22.33
CA LYS A 290 7.35 -14.87 21.00
C LYS A 290 6.27 -13.82 21.16
N ARG A 291 6.56 -12.58 20.73
CA ARG A 291 5.58 -11.50 20.79
C ARG A 291 4.31 -11.99 20.10
N PRO A 292 3.14 -11.92 20.75
CA PRO A 292 1.92 -12.47 20.18
C PRO A 292 1.65 -11.80 18.84
N VAL A 293 1.51 -12.61 17.80
CA VAL A 293 1.10 -12.16 16.47
C VAL A 293 -0.43 -12.08 16.49
N LEU A 294 -0.97 -10.90 16.22
CA LEU A 294 -2.43 -10.73 16.13
C LEU A 294 -2.97 -11.43 14.87
N THR A 295 -4.19 -11.93 14.94
CA THR A 295 -4.93 -12.53 13.82
C THR A 295 -5.95 -11.55 13.24
N GLU A 296 -6.21 -11.66 11.94
CA GLU A 296 -7.31 -10.92 11.31
C GLU A 296 -8.65 -11.56 11.72
N ILE A 297 -9.61 -10.73 12.17
CA ILE A 297 -10.93 -11.21 12.60
C ILE A 297 -11.74 -11.60 11.34
N PRO A 298 -12.40 -12.77 11.30
CA PRO A 298 -13.27 -13.17 10.20
C PRO A 298 -14.43 -12.19 10.00
N ASP A 299 -14.84 -11.95 8.75
CA ASP A 299 -15.87 -10.95 8.42
C ASP A 299 -17.25 -11.25 9.07
N SER A 300 -17.50 -12.51 9.42
CA SER A 300 -18.68 -13.00 10.16
C SER A 300 -18.68 -12.61 11.65
N GLU A 301 -17.50 -12.34 12.23
CA GLU A 301 -17.31 -11.98 13.64
C GLU A 301 -17.18 -10.46 13.83
N ILE A 302 -17.25 -9.68 12.75
CA ILE A 302 -17.16 -8.21 12.81
C ILE A 302 -18.47 -7.61 13.32
N VAL A 303 -18.46 -7.23 14.59
CA VAL A 303 -19.47 -6.40 15.24
C VAL A 303 -19.21 -4.92 14.92
N ALA A 304 -20.28 -4.17 14.67
CA ALA A 304 -20.22 -2.71 14.54
C ALA A 304 -19.98 -2.05 15.92
N PRO A 305 -19.32 -0.88 16.00
CA PRO A 305 -19.28 -0.13 17.25
C PRO A 305 -20.69 0.25 17.71
N SER A 306 -20.89 0.31 19.02
CA SER A 306 -22.20 0.41 19.68
C SER A 306 -22.78 1.83 19.67
N ASP A 307 -21.91 2.83 19.72
CA ASP A 307 -22.24 4.25 19.82
C ASP A 307 -21.14 5.14 19.19
N GLU A 308 -21.34 6.46 19.24
CA GLU A 308 -20.44 7.47 18.68
C GLU A 308 -19.10 7.57 19.45
N GLU A 309 -19.07 7.27 20.75
CA GLU A 309 -17.84 7.31 21.57
C GLU A 309 -16.95 6.11 21.24
N GLU A 310 -17.51 4.91 21.18
CA GLU A 310 -16.80 3.71 20.72
C GLU A 310 -16.31 3.90 19.27
N THR A 311 -17.13 4.47 18.39
CA THR A 311 -16.77 4.79 17.00
C THR A 311 -15.58 5.76 16.94
N THR A 312 -15.58 6.80 17.76
CA THR A 312 -14.50 7.80 17.82
C THR A 312 -13.20 7.19 18.35
N LEU A 313 -13.26 6.42 19.45
CA LEU A 313 -12.10 5.74 20.03
C LEU A 313 -11.49 4.71 19.05
N LEU A 314 -12.34 3.96 18.35
CA LEU A 314 -11.95 3.03 17.29
C LEU A 314 -11.24 3.75 16.13
N ALA A 315 -11.75 4.91 15.73
CA ALA A 315 -11.15 5.74 14.68
C ALA A 315 -9.78 6.32 15.10
N GLU A 316 -9.64 6.77 16.35
CA GLU A 316 -8.33 7.19 16.88
C GLU A 316 -7.33 6.03 16.92
N GLU A 317 -7.73 4.85 17.39
CA GLU A 317 -6.87 3.66 17.37
C GLU A 317 -6.45 3.30 15.94
N THR A 318 -7.38 3.39 14.98
CA THR A 318 -7.12 3.13 13.55
C THR A 318 -6.06 4.07 12.99
N LEU A 319 -6.12 5.38 13.31
CA LEU A 319 -5.09 6.35 12.93
C LEU A 319 -3.73 6.04 13.57
N ARG A 320 -3.71 5.70 14.87
CA ARG A 320 -2.48 5.32 15.59
C ARG A 320 -1.84 4.07 14.96
N ALA A 321 -2.65 3.07 14.62
CA ALA A 321 -2.21 1.84 13.95
C ALA A 321 -1.67 2.11 12.52
N TRP A 322 -2.37 2.91 11.72
CA TRP A 322 -1.93 3.36 10.38
C TRP A 322 -0.55 4.03 10.42
N ASP A 323 -0.37 4.97 11.33
CA ASP A 323 0.86 5.75 11.50
C ASP A 323 2.01 4.90 12.09
N GLN A 324 1.74 4.08 13.12
CA GLN A 324 2.70 3.12 13.68
C GLN A 324 3.22 2.13 12.61
N MET A 325 2.31 1.53 11.83
CA MET A 325 2.63 0.64 10.72
C MET A 325 3.53 1.35 9.69
N ARG A 326 3.16 2.57 9.28
CA ARG A 326 3.91 3.35 8.27
C ARG A 326 5.29 3.79 8.74
N ARG A 327 5.41 4.30 9.98
CA ARG A 327 6.72 4.70 10.57
C ARG A 327 7.63 3.50 10.80
N GLY A 328 7.07 2.39 11.31
CA GLY A 328 7.82 1.16 11.52
C GLY A 328 8.31 0.57 10.20
N ALA A 329 7.46 0.46 9.18
CA ALA A 329 7.86 0.02 7.84
C ALA A 329 8.96 0.93 7.25
N LYS A 330 8.83 2.26 7.37
CA LYS A 330 9.87 3.23 6.97
C LYS A 330 11.20 3.02 7.71
N LYS A 331 11.17 2.54 8.97
CA LYS A 331 12.37 2.18 9.76
C LYS A 331 12.97 0.85 9.27
N LEU A 332 12.15 -0.18 9.00
CA LEU A 332 12.59 -1.47 8.46
C LEU A 332 13.25 -1.31 7.07
N MET A 333 12.64 -0.53 6.18
CA MET A 333 13.12 -0.26 4.81
C MET A 333 14.52 0.38 4.74
N LYS A 334 15.04 0.94 5.84
CA LYS A 334 16.43 1.45 5.91
C LYS A 334 17.47 0.32 5.84
N MET A 335 17.13 -0.88 6.34
CA MET A 335 18.03 -2.02 6.45
C MET A 335 17.61 -3.19 5.55
N TYR A 336 16.32 -3.51 5.55
CA TYR A 336 15.71 -4.54 4.70
C TYR A 336 15.26 -3.88 3.40
N LEU A 337 15.99 -4.17 2.32
CA LEU A 337 15.79 -3.49 1.04
C LEU A 337 14.48 -3.96 0.38
N VAL A 338 13.74 -3.01 -0.20
CA VAL A 338 12.55 -3.28 -1.00
C VAL A 338 12.77 -2.71 -2.41
N ARG A 339 12.35 -3.48 -3.42
CA ARG A 339 12.44 -3.17 -4.84
C ARG A 339 11.07 -3.06 -5.45
N VAL A 340 10.91 -2.11 -6.37
CA VAL A 340 9.66 -1.88 -7.09
C VAL A 340 9.95 -1.81 -8.58
N CYS A 341 9.01 -2.26 -9.41
CA CYS A 341 9.08 -2.02 -10.84
C CYS A 341 8.70 -0.57 -11.13
N GLY A 342 9.53 0.17 -11.87
CA GLY A 342 9.19 1.55 -12.24
C GLY A 342 8.07 1.68 -13.28
N TYR A 343 7.46 0.59 -13.73
CA TYR A 343 6.43 0.57 -14.79
C TYR A 343 5.11 -0.08 -14.37
N CYS A 344 5.11 -1.00 -13.41
CA CYS A 344 3.92 -1.69 -12.91
C CYS A 344 3.96 -1.81 -11.37
N PRO A 345 2.84 -2.12 -10.70
CA PRO A 345 2.76 -2.21 -9.24
C PRO A 345 3.52 -3.38 -8.58
N GLU A 346 4.45 -4.04 -9.28
CA GLU A 346 5.16 -5.21 -8.74
C GLU A 346 6.19 -4.77 -7.69
N VAL A 347 6.13 -5.43 -6.52
CA VAL A 347 7.01 -5.19 -5.38
C VAL A 347 7.75 -6.48 -5.00
N HIS A 348 8.97 -6.32 -4.52
CA HIS A 348 9.80 -7.42 -4.05
C HIS A 348 10.61 -6.98 -2.83
N VAL A 349 10.43 -7.67 -1.71
CA VAL A 349 11.23 -7.47 -0.51
C VAL A 349 12.52 -8.27 -0.66
N GLY A 350 13.64 -7.58 -0.87
CA GLY A 350 14.93 -8.24 -1.08
C GLY A 350 15.99 -7.30 -1.67
N PRO A 351 17.27 -7.72 -1.65
CA PRO A 351 18.37 -6.90 -2.15
C PRO A 351 18.28 -6.63 -3.67
N SER A 352 17.70 -7.56 -4.43
CA SER A 352 17.52 -7.49 -5.89
C SER A 352 16.18 -8.12 -6.27
N GLY A 353 15.34 -7.41 -7.05
CA GLY A 353 14.02 -7.93 -7.46
C GLY A 353 14.07 -9.23 -8.25
N HIS A 354 12.97 -9.98 -8.31
CA HIS A 354 12.90 -11.27 -9.02
C HIS A 354 13.21 -11.18 -10.53
N LYS A 355 13.35 -12.33 -11.19
CA LYS A 355 13.54 -12.47 -12.63
C LYS A 355 12.25 -12.79 -13.40
N ALA A 356 11.15 -13.10 -12.73
CA ALA A 356 9.89 -13.44 -13.41
C ALA A 356 9.47 -12.36 -14.43
N GLN A 357 9.09 -12.82 -15.63
CA GLN A 357 8.79 -12.02 -16.81
C GLN A 357 7.29 -11.65 -16.93
N ASN A 358 6.68 -11.24 -15.81
CA ASN A 358 5.24 -10.93 -15.71
C ASN A 358 4.93 -9.41 -15.75
N CYS A 359 5.88 -8.55 -16.14
CA CYS A 359 5.62 -7.12 -16.29
C CYS A 359 4.77 -6.85 -17.54
N GLY A 360 3.48 -6.58 -17.39
CA GLY A 360 2.57 -6.23 -18.50
C GLY A 360 2.50 -4.73 -18.87
N ALA A 361 3.36 -3.88 -18.28
CA ALA A 361 3.30 -2.43 -18.50
C ALA A 361 3.87 -1.97 -19.85
N PHE A 362 3.69 -0.69 -20.19
CA PHE A 362 4.12 -0.13 -21.48
C PHE A 362 5.55 -0.52 -21.89
N LYS A 363 5.72 -0.81 -23.19
CA LYS A 363 6.96 -1.35 -23.78
C LYS A 363 7.49 -2.64 -23.09
N HIS A 364 6.63 -3.49 -22.52
CA HIS A 364 7.08 -4.77 -21.95
C HIS A 364 7.64 -5.75 -22.99
N GLN A 365 7.12 -5.75 -24.23
CA GLN A 365 7.62 -6.60 -25.31
C GLN A 365 9.11 -6.33 -25.59
N GLN A 366 9.50 -5.05 -25.66
CA GLN A 366 10.90 -4.61 -25.79
C GLN A 366 11.78 -4.98 -24.58
N ARG A 367 11.19 -5.41 -23.46
CA ARG A 367 11.86 -5.85 -22.23
C ARG A 367 11.71 -7.35 -21.98
N ASN A 368 11.14 -8.11 -22.90
CA ASN A 368 10.76 -9.52 -22.72
C ASN A 368 10.06 -9.78 -21.36
N GLY A 369 9.05 -8.97 -21.04
CA GLY A 369 8.29 -9.07 -19.78
C GLY A 369 9.06 -8.74 -18.49
N GLN A 370 10.34 -8.34 -18.57
CA GLN A 370 11.18 -8.08 -17.38
C GLN A 370 10.86 -6.75 -16.69
N HIS A 371 11.00 -6.74 -15.36
CA HIS A 371 10.74 -5.59 -14.51
C HIS A 371 11.86 -4.54 -14.51
N GLY A 372 11.47 -3.27 -14.57
CA GLY A 372 12.36 -2.11 -14.48
C GLY A 372 12.69 -1.73 -13.03
N TRP A 373 13.35 -2.64 -12.30
CA TRP A 373 13.61 -2.54 -10.86
C TRP A 373 14.30 -1.24 -10.43
N GLN A 374 13.79 -0.64 -9.35
CA GLN A 374 14.42 0.46 -8.61
C GLN A 374 14.19 0.31 -7.10
N ALA A 375 14.78 1.19 -6.28
CA ALA A 375 14.47 1.23 -4.85
C ALA A 375 13.03 1.71 -4.62
N ALA A 376 12.34 1.10 -3.66
CA ALA A 376 11.02 1.52 -3.21
C ALA A 376 11.08 2.77 -2.32
N VAL A 377 10.03 3.60 -2.36
CA VAL A 377 9.67 4.50 -1.25
C VAL A 377 8.51 3.92 -0.45
N LEU A 378 8.19 4.50 0.71
CA LEU A 378 7.12 4.00 1.59
C LEU A 378 5.78 3.85 0.86
N ASN A 379 5.41 4.82 0.00
CA ASN A 379 4.17 4.80 -0.77
C ASN A 379 4.16 3.77 -1.92
N ASP A 380 5.26 3.08 -2.21
CA ASP A 380 5.25 1.91 -3.10
C ASP A 380 4.94 0.61 -2.35
N LEU A 381 5.25 0.55 -1.05
CA LEU A 381 4.96 -0.59 -0.17
C LEU A 381 3.58 -0.47 0.48
N ILE A 382 3.20 0.76 0.86
CA ILE A 382 1.96 1.11 1.55
C ILE A 382 1.33 2.30 0.79
N PRO A 383 0.75 2.07 -0.39
CA PRO A 383 0.19 3.13 -1.23
C PRO A 383 -1.07 3.72 -0.58
N PRO A 384 -1.08 5.02 -0.21
CA PRO A 384 -2.29 5.68 0.24
C PRO A 384 -3.29 5.81 -0.91
N ARG A 385 -4.52 5.33 -0.70
CA ARG A 385 -5.66 5.64 -1.56
C ARG A 385 -6.11 7.08 -1.28
N TYR A 386 -5.87 8.04 -2.16
CA TYR A 386 -6.42 9.39 -1.96
C TYR A 386 -7.89 9.46 -2.38
N VAL A 387 -8.70 10.09 -1.52
CA VAL A 387 -10.12 10.41 -1.71
C VAL A 387 -10.33 11.91 -1.55
N TRP A 388 -11.46 12.42 -2.04
CA TRP A 388 -11.85 13.80 -1.76
C TRP A 388 -12.31 13.94 -0.31
N HIS A 389 -11.86 15.00 0.34
CA HIS A 389 -12.28 15.33 1.69
C HIS A 389 -13.71 15.88 1.70
N VAL A 390 -14.55 15.39 2.62
CA VAL A 390 -15.91 15.88 2.87
C VAL A 390 -15.88 16.78 4.11
N PRO A 391 -16.07 18.11 3.98
CA PRO A 391 -15.95 19.04 5.10
C PRO A 391 -17.02 18.84 6.19
N ASP A 392 -18.24 18.50 5.76
CA ASP A 392 -19.36 18.16 6.61
C ASP A 392 -20.15 17.03 5.94
N VAL A 393 -20.28 15.89 6.61
CA VAL A 393 -20.99 14.70 6.12
C VAL A 393 -22.51 14.91 6.11
N ASN A 394 -23.02 15.80 6.98
CA ASN A 394 -24.43 16.19 7.05
C ASN A 394 -24.76 17.43 6.21
N GLY A 395 -23.72 18.05 5.63
CA GLY A 395 -23.82 19.24 4.80
C GLY A 395 -24.32 18.97 3.38
N PRO A 396 -24.35 20.01 2.51
CA PRO A 396 -24.69 19.83 1.11
C PRO A 396 -23.67 18.92 0.40
N PRO A 397 -24.10 18.04 -0.52
CA PRO A 397 -23.19 17.22 -1.32
C PRO A 397 -22.18 18.07 -2.10
N MET A 398 -21.00 17.50 -2.38
CA MET A 398 -19.97 18.18 -3.17
C MET A 398 -20.52 18.63 -4.54
N GLU A 399 -20.21 19.87 -4.95
CA GLU A 399 -20.53 20.38 -6.30
C GLU A 399 -19.38 20.12 -7.28
N ARG A 400 -19.69 19.95 -8.57
CA ARG A 400 -18.65 19.67 -9.58
C ARG A 400 -17.83 20.93 -9.88
N GLU A 401 -18.50 22.07 -9.87
CA GLU A 401 -18.01 23.38 -10.23
C GLU A 401 -17.01 23.87 -9.16
N LEU A 402 -17.25 23.53 -7.89
CA LEU A 402 -16.39 23.83 -6.74
C LEU A 402 -15.19 22.87 -6.57
N ARG A 403 -14.89 22.00 -7.56
CA ARG A 403 -13.80 20.99 -7.51
C ARG A 403 -12.46 21.55 -7.04
N ASN A 404 -12.14 22.79 -7.38
CA ASN A 404 -10.85 23.42 -7.06
C ASN A 404 -10.72 23.87 -5.60
N PHE A 405 -11.82 23.96 -4.84
CA PHE A 405 -11.82 24.35 -3.42
C PHE A 405 -11.65 23.14 -2.50
N TYR A 406 -12.20 21.98 -2.86
CA TYR A 406 -12.06 20.75 -2.06
C TYR A 406 -10.62 20.22 -2.00
N GLY A 407 -10.26 19.65 -0.85
CA GLY A 407 -9.01 18.92 -0.63
C GLY A 407 -9.12 17.41 -0.80
N GLN A 408 -8.04 16.71 -0.49
CA GLN A 408 -7.93 15.26 -0.51
C GLN A 408 -7.13 14.72 0.69
N ALA A 409 -7.51 13.53 1.16
CA ALA A 409 -6.83 12.78 2.21
C ALA A 409 -6.68 11.30 1.81
N PRO A 410 -5.79 10.51 2.44
CA PRO A 410 -5.85 9.06 2.36
C PRO A 410 -7.20 8.53 2.88
N ALA A 411 -7.79 7.51 2.25
CA ALA A 411 -9.10 6.96 2.60
C ALA A 411 -9.18 6.47 4.05
N VAL A 412 -8.11 5.84 4.55
CA VAL A 412 -7.97 5.46 5.96
C VAL A 412 -8.12 6.67 6.88
N VAL A 413 -7.54 7.81 6.50
CA VAL A 413 -7.55 9.05 7.30
C VAL A 413 -8.92 9.71 7.23
N GLU A 414 -9.47 9.87 6.02
CA GLU A 414 -10.81 10.43 5.80
C GLU A 414 -11.89 9.64 6.56
N MET A 415 -11.84 8.30 6.49
CA MET A 415 -12.80 7.43 7.17
C MET A 415 -12.71 7.51 8.69
N CYS A 416 -11.51 7.74 9.26
CA CYS A 416 -11.38 7.97 10.70
C CYS A 416 -11.91 9.36 11.11
N ILE A 417 -11.72 10.37 10.27
CA ILE A 417 -12.19 11.74 10.54
C ILE A 417 -13.72 11.81 10.48
N GLN A 418 -14.34 11.16 9.48
CA GLN A 418 -15.80 11.04 9.41
C GLN A 418 -16.38 10.16 10.54
N ALA A 419 -15.55 9.35 11.19
CA ALA A 419 -15.88 8.60 12.40
C ALA A 419 -15.56 9.36 13.71
N GLY A 420 -15.30 10.67 13.65
CA GLY A 420 -15.12 11.54 14.83
C GLY A 420 -13.67 11.80 15.25
N ALA A 421 -12.66 11.12 14.66
CA ALA A 421 -11.28 11.33 15.06
C ALA A 421 -10.71 12.70 14.63
N ALA A 422 -9.90 13.30 15.49
CA ALA A 422 -9.26 14.58 15.21
C ALA A 422 -8.33 14.54 13.97
N VAL A 423 -8.41 15.56 13.11
CA VAL A 423 -7.62 15.61 11.86
C VAL A 423 -6.10 15.70 12.14
N PRO A 424 -5.29 14.70 11.71
CA PRO A 424 -3.84 14.73 11.93
C PRO A 424 -3.14 15.86 11.15
N GLU A 425 -2.19 16.53 11.80
CA GLU A 425 -1.48 17.69 11.22
C GLU A 425 -0.84 17.40 9.86
N GLU A 426 -0.29 16.21 9.66
CA GLU A 426 0.41 15.81 8.43
C GLU A 426 -0.50 15.76 7.18
N TYR A 427 -1.83 15.72 7.33
CA TYR A 427 -2.80 15.68 6.21
C TYR A 427 -3.55 17.00 5.98
N ARG A 428 -3.56 17.92 6.96
CA ARG A 428 -4.24 19.23 6.81
C ARG A 428 -3.84 19.96 5.50
N PRO A 429 -2.54 19.99 5.10
CA PRO A 429 -2.10 20.59 3.84
C PRO A 429 -2.80 20.13 2.57
N THR A 430 -3.15 18.85 2.47
CA THR A 430 -3.84 18.31 1.30
C THR A 430 -5.35 18.37 1.47
N MET A 431 -5.87 18.40 2.71
CA MET A 431 -7.29 18.52 3.01
C MET A 431 -7.88 19.92 2.78
N ARG A 432 -7.04 20.97 2.72
CA ARG A 432 -7.44 22.36 2.42
C ARG A 432 -8.46 22.93 3.41
N LEU A 433 -8.28 22.65 4.69
CA LEU A 433 -9.17 23.06 5.78
C LEU A 433 -9.21 24.58 6.01
N ASP A 434 -8.28 25.33 5.42
CA ASP A 434 -8.20 26.79 5.44
C ASP A 434 -8.90 27.46 4.23
N VAL A 435 -9.35 26.68 3.24
CA VAL A 435 -10.06 27.18 2.06
C VAL A 435 -11.55 27.26 2.36
N GLY A 436 -12.07 28.49 2.41
CA GLY A 436 -13.51 28.71 2.39
C GLY A 436 -14.11 28.15 1.09
N ILE A 437 -15.04 27.20 1.21
CA ILE A 437 -15.78 26.67 0.07
C ILE A 437 -16.95 27.62 -0.21
N PRO A 438 -17.06 28.19 -1.42
CA PRO A 438 -18.15 29.09 -1.77
C PRO A 438 -19.51 28.44 -1.59
N SER A 439 -20.48 29.20 -1.10
CA SER A 439 -21.87 28.77 -0.94
C SER A 439 -22.63 28.74 -2.28
N THR A 440 -22.09 29.38 -3.32
CA THR A 440 -22.64 29.37 -4.68
C THR A 440 -21.55 29.43 -5.74
N ILE A 441 -21.87 28.95 -6.96
CA ILE A 441 -21.00 29.11 -8.15
C ILE A 441 -20.69 30.59 -8.42
N LYS A 442 -21.64 31.51 -8.22
CA LYS A 442 -21.42 32.96 -8.40
C LYS A 442 -20.38 33.51 -7.44
N GLU A 443 -20.37 33.03 -6.19
CA GLU A 443 -19.35 33.39 -5.22
C GLU A 443 -17.99 32.80 -5.61
N ALA A 444 -17.95 31.57 -6.12
CA ALA A 444 -16.72 30.99 -6.66
C ALA A 444 -16.15 31.80 -7.84
N GLU A 445 -17.00 32.29 -8.74
CA GLU A 445 -16.62 33.15 -9.88
C GLU A 445 -16.04 34.51 -9.44
N MET A 446 -16.35 35.00 -8.23
CA MET A 446 -15.77 36.25 -7.69
C MET A 446 -14.37 36.07 -7.06
N VAL A 447 -13.86 34.84 -6.96
CA VAL A 447 -12.59 34.49 -6.28
C VAL A 447 -11.48 34.09 -7.27
N VAL A 448 -11.76 34.05 -8.57
CA VAL A 448 -10.84 33.60 -9.66
C VAL A 448 -10.05 34.74 -10.29
#